data_AF-A0A9P7KNP1-F1
#
_entry.id   AF-A0A9P7KNP1-F1
#
_cell.length_a   1.000
_cell.length_b   1.000
_cell.length_c   1.000
_cell.angle_alpha   90.00
_cell.angle_beta   90.00
_cell.angle_gamma   90.00
#
_symmetry.space_group_name_H-M   'P 1'
#
loop_
_entity.id
_entity.type
_entity.pdbx_description
1 polymer ?
#
loop_
_entity_poly.entity_id
_entity_poly.type
_entity_poly.pdbx_seq_one_letter_code
_entity_poly.pdbx_strand_id
1 'polypeptide(L)'
;MCVIHWGLGRNIWVLTEHQITTFFKFLVVNEYSYLLSLSLIKASILVFFLRIFQDPKFRKAAWWTVGYIAFSTALFTVLAATTRVPFSLFWDGWKSKSTRGIILDTNVLWMTHAVLNLLLDLWMLILPATQTYRLGLVYKKKIGIIAMFSVGLL
;
A
#
# COMPACT_ATOMS: atom_id res chain seq x y z
N MET A 1 7.87 7.41 18.52
CA MET A 1 9.06 8.05 19.13
C MET A 1 10.36 7.25 18.94
N CYS A 2 10.43 5.95 19.25
CA CYS A 2 11.69 5.17 19.28
C CYS A 2 12.66 5.39 18.09
N VAL A 3 12.18 5.45 16.85
CA VAL A 3 13.03 5.55 15.64
C VAL A 3 13.89 6.83 15.63
N ILE A 4 13.44 7.91 16.25
CA ILE A 4 14.19 9.19 16.34
C ILE A 4 15.48 9.00 17.16
N HIS A 5 15.40 8.20 18.24
CA HIS A 5 16.55 7.89 19.10
C HIS A 5 17.63 7.05 18.41
N TRP A 6 17.28 6.39 17.29
CA TRP A 6 18.20 5.60 16.46
C TRP A 6 18.74 6.37 15.24
N GLY A 7 18.58 7.71 15.21
CA GLY A 7 19.26 8.59 14.27
C GLY A 7 18.46 9.01 13.04
N LEU A 8 17.12 8.86 13.04
CA LEU A 8 16.26 9.42 11.99
C LEU A 8 16.58 10.92 11.75
N GLY A 9 16.94 11.26 10.51
CA GLY A 9 17.29 12.64 10.12
C GLY A 9 18.74 13.06 10.40
N ARG A 10 19.60 12.19 10.94
CA ARG A 10 21.05 12.41 11.00
C ARG A 10 21.74 11.81 9.77
N ASN A 11 22.86 12.40 9.39
CA ASN A 11 23.66 11.94 8.24
C ASN A 11 24.28 10.56 8.56
N ILE A 12 24.24 9.60 7.63
CA ILE A 12 24.58 8.19 7.90
C ILE A 12 25.98 8.00 8.48
N TRP A 13 26.92 8.86 8.09
CA TRP A 13 28.32 8.92 8.53
C TRP A 13 28.51 9.25 10.03
N VAL A 14 27.45 9.62 10.74
CA VAL A 14 27.46 10.02 12.17
C VAL A 14 26.81 8.95 13.06
N LEU A 15 26.25 7.88 12.48
CA LEU A 15 25.63 6.78 13.22
C LEU A 15 26.61 5.61 13.39
N THR A 16 26.53 4.92 14.54
CA THR A 16 27.23 3.63 14.73
C THR A 16 26.57 2.53 13.89
N GLU A 17 27.33 1.54 13.41
CA GLU A 17 26.80 0.42 12.60
C GLU A 17 25.53 -0.24 13.17
N HIS A 18 25.49 -0.40 14.51
CA HIS A 18 24.34 -0.95 15.23
C HIS A 18 23.08 -0.06 15.12
N GLN A 19 23.24 1.26 15.12
CA GLN A 19 22.13 2.19 14.95
C GLN A 19 21.61 2.14 13.51
N ILE A 20 22.53 2.16 12.53
CA ILE A 20 22.22 2.01 11.09
C ILE A 20 21.40 0.74 10.87
N THR A 21 21.83 -0.41 11.40
CA THR A 21 21.16 -1.69 11.06
C THR A 21 19.79 -1.72 11.75
N THR A 22 19.71 -1.20 12.98
CA THR A 22 18.47 -1.18 13.79
C THR A 22 17.42 -0.29 13.13
N PHE A 23 17.85 0.86 12.60
CA PHE A 23 17.00 1.73 11.78
C PHE A 23 16.46 1.00 10.53
N PHE A 24 17.32 0.32 9.76
CA PHE A 24 16.89 -0.45 8.59
C PHE A 24 15.91 -1.59 8.93
N LYS A 25 16.09 -2.28 10.06
CA LYS A 25 15.11 -3.28 10.55
C LYS A 25 13.74 -2.66 10.83
N PHE A 26 13.68 -1.51 11.52
CA PHE A 26 12.42 -0.80 11.76
C PHE A 26 11.79 -0.30 10.46
N LEU A 27 12.59 0.17 9.50
CA LEU A 27 12.12 0.62 8.19
C LEU A 27 11.41 -0.50 7.42
N VAL A 28 11.97 -1.72 7.38
CA VAL A 28 11.34 -2.87 6.72
C VAL A 28 10.04 -3.31 7.40
N VAL A 29 9.99 -3.31 8.74
CA VAL A 29 8.73 -3.60 9.48
C VAL A 29 7.66 -2.55 9.17
N ASN A 30 8.05 -1.27 9.10
CA ASN A 30 7.16 -0.17 8.73
C ASN A 30 6.68 -0.29 7.27
N GLU A 31 7.56 -0.67 6.33
CA GLU A 31 7.25 -0.91 4.91
C GLU A 31 6.12 -1.95 4.76
N TYR A 32 6.27 -3.14 5.36
CA TYR A 32 5.22 -4.17 5.31
C TYR A 32 3.94 -3.78 6.07
N SER A 33 4.06 -3.12 7.23
CA SER A 33 2.88 -2.65 7.99
C SER A 33 2.07 -1.60 7.20
N TYR A 34 2.74 -0.70 6.49
CA TYR A 34 2.13 0.33 5.65
C TYR A 34 1.38 -0.28 4.45
N LEU A 35 1.97 -1.27 3.76
CA LEU A 35 1.32 -2.02 2.67
C LEU A 35 0.04 -2.72 3.12
N LEU A 36 0.09 -3.39 4.29
CA LEU A 36 -1.08 -4.05 4.87
C LEU A 36 -2.16 -3.02 5.24
N SER A 37 -1.78 -1.92 5.88
CA SER A 37 -2.73 -0.86 6.27
C SER A 37 -3.45 -0.24 5.06
N LEU A 38 -2.71 0.10 4.00
CA LEU A 38 -3.28 0.56 2.72
C LEU A 38 -4.27 -0.45 2.12
N SER A 39 -3.89 -1.73 2.12
CA SER A 39 -4.72 -2.81 1.58
C SER A 39 -6.02 -2.98 2.36
N LEU A 40 -5.96 -2.93 3.70
CA LEU A 40 -7.10 -3.02 4.59
C LEU A 40 -8.04 -1.80 4.45
N ILE A 41 -7.49 -0.58 4.31
CA ILE A 41 -8.28 0.64 4.07
C ILE A 41 -9.04 0.53 2.74
N LYS A 42 -8.35 0.20 1.64
CA LYS A 42 -8.98 0.04 0.32
C LYS A 42 -10.05 -1.06 0.34
N ALA A 43 -9.79 -2.20 1.00
CA ALA A 43 -10.75 -3.29 1.16
C ALA A 43 -11.98 -2.89 1.99
N SER A 44 -11.79 -2.15 3.10
CA SER A 44 -12.88 -1.64 3.94
C SER A 44 -13.83 -0.72 3.16
N ILE A 45 -13.27 0.22 2.39
CA ILE A 45 -14.00 1.13 1.49
C ILE A 45 -14.80 0.32 0.46
N LEU A 46 -14.21 -0.71 -0.15
CA LEU A 46 -14.89 -1.60 -1.10
C LEU A 46 -16.01 -2.44 -0.47
N VAL A 47 -15.85 -2.91 0.77
CA VAL A 47 -16.91 -3.64 1.50
C VAL A 47 -18.06 -2.70 1.89
N PHE A 48 -17.76 -1.45 2.28
CA PHE A 48 -18.77 -0.42 2.52
C PHE A 48 -19.55 -0.08 1.24
N PHE A 49 -18.85 0.09 0.12
CA PHE A 49 -19.46 0.23 -1.20
C PHE A 49 -20.37 -0.97 -1.57
N LEU A 50 -19.90 -2.21 -1.36
CA LEU A 50 -20.68 -3.44 -1.60
C LEU A 50 -21.95 -3.51 -0.75
N ARG A 51 -21.95 -2.92 0.46
CA ARG A 51 -23.11 -2.85 1.36
C ARG A 51 -24.15 -1.81 0.92
N ILE A 52 -23.72 -0.73 0.27
CA ILE A 52 -24.60 0.36 -0.21
C ILE A 52 -25.15 0.07 -1.61
N PHE A 53 -24.31 -0.38 -2.54
CA PHE A 53 -24.67 -0.53 -3.94
C PHE A 53 -25.03 -1.98 -4.27
N GLN A 54 -26.33 -2.27 -4.27
CA GLN A 54 -26.87 -3.61 -4.54
C GLN A 54 -26.82 -4.04 -6.02
N ASP A 55 -26.43 -3.17 -6.95
CA ASP A 55 -26.32 -3.48 -8.39
C ASP A 55 -25.36 -4.67 -8.63
N PRO A 56 -25.79 -5.78 -9.27
CA PRO A 56 -24.94 -6.93 -9.53
C PRO A 56 -23.73 -6.61 -10.43
N LYS A 57 -23.79 -5.59 -11.30
CA LYS A 57 -22.63 -5.19 -12.13
C LYS A 57 -21.56 -4.51 -11.28
N PHE A 58 -21.96 -3.52 -10.48
CA PHE A 58 -21.09 -2.90 -9.47
C PHE A 58 -20.51 -3.92 -8.49
N ARG A 59 -21.34 -4.81 -7.93
CA ARG A 59 -20.88 -5.83 -6.96
C ARG A 59 -19.82 -6.75 -7.56
N LYS A 60 -19.96 -7.15 -8.83
CA LYS A 60 -18.94 -7.94 -9.53
C LYS A 60 -17.62 -7.16 -9.68
N ALA A 61 -17.67 -5.89 -10.09
CA ALA A 61 -16.48 -5.04 -10.24
C ALA A 61 -15.76 -4.78 -8.90
N ALA A 62 -16.52 -4.52 -7.82
CA ALA A 62 -15.95 -4.32 -6.49
C ALA A 62 -15.26 -5.58 -5.95
N TRP A 63 -15.86 -6.78 -6.10
CA TRP A 63 -15.21 -8.04 -5.71
C TRP A 63 -13.95 -8.34 -6.53
N TRP A 64 -13.94 -8.07 -7.83
CA TRP A 64 -12.71 -8.13 -8.65
C TRP A 64 -11.63 -7.17 -8.12
N THR A 65 -12.01 -5.96 -7.70
CA THR A 65 -11.07 -4.97 -7.16
C THR A 65 -10.48 -5.42 -5.83
N VAL A 66 -11.29 -6.03 -4.93
CA VAL A 66 -10.79 -6.64 -3.68
C VAL A 66 -9.81 -7.79 -3.96
N GLY A 67 -10.14 -8.67 -4.91
CA GLY A 67 -9.26 -9.77 -5.32
C GLY A 67 -7.93 -9.26 -5.92
N TYR A 68 -7.98 -8.21 -6.75
CA TYR A 68 -6.79 -7.58 -7.31
C TYR A 68 -5.90 -6.93 -6.23
N ILE A 69 -6.49 -6.23 -5.24
CA ILE A 69 -5.73 -5.67 -4.11
C ILE A 69 -5.00 -6.79 -3.34
N ALA A 70 -5.71 -7.86 -2.98
CA ALA A 70 -5.11 -8.99 -2.27
C ALA A 70 -3.97 -9.67 -3.07
N PHE A 71 -4.20 -9.90 -4.38
CA PHE A 71 -3.20 -10.46 -5.27
C PHE A 71 -1.98 -9.56 -5.44
N SER A 72 -2.18 -8.26 -5.67
CA SER A 72 -1.11 -7.26 -5.79
C SER A 72 -0.26 -7.23 -4.52
N THR A 73 -0.88 -7.08 -3.35
CA THR A 73 -0.16 -7.00 -2.07
C THR A 73 0.62 -8.28 -1.79
N ALA A 74 0.08 -9.46 -2.08
CA ALA A 74 0.80 -10.72 -1.96
C ALA A 74 1.99 -10.80 -2.95
N LEU A 75 1.78 -10.47 -4.22
CA LEU A 75 2.81 -10.51 -5.27
C LEU A 75 3.98 -9.57 -4.94
N PHE A 76 3.70 -8.31 -4.61
CA PHE A 76 4.73 -7.34 -4.26
C PHE A 76 5.43 -7.69 -2.93
N THR A 77 4.74 -8.30 -1.96
CA THR A 77 5.37 -8.83 -0.73
C THR A 77 6.36 -9.95 -1.05
N VAL A 78 5.98 -10.92 -1.90
CA VAL A 78 6.87 -12.02 -2.30
C VAL A 78 8.07 -11.48 -3.09
N LEU A 79 7.86 -10.60 -4.06
CA LEU A 79 8.95 -9.98 -4.84
C LEU A 79 9.88 -9.15 -3.94
N ALA A 80 9.36 -8.37 -2.99
CA ALA A 80 10.15 -7.59 -2.03
C ALA A 80 10.94 -8.44 -1.02
N ALA A 81 10.63 -9.74 -0.90
CA ALA A 81 11.43 -10.73 -0.19
C ALA A 81 12.47 -11.40 -1.12
N THR A 82 12.07 -11.90 -2.29
CA THR A 82 12.95 -12.60 -3.24
C THR A 82 14.07 -11.71 -3.78
N THR A 83 13.82 -10.41 -3.98
CA THR A 83 14.82 -9.43 -4.42
C THR A 83 15.88 -9.11 -3.37
N ARG A 84 15.63 -9.44 -2.10
CA ARG A 84 16.49 -9.14 -0.95
C ARG A 84 17.12 -10.39 -0.33
N VAL A 85 17.33 -11.45 -1.12
CA VAL A 85 18.03 -12.67 -0.69
C VAL A 85 19.54 -12.48 -0.88
N PRO A 86 20.37 -12.48 0.18
CA PRO A 86 20.06 -12.71 1.59
C PRO A 86 19.76 -11.41 2.38
N PHE A 87 18.97 -11.55 3.44
CA PHE A 87 18.60 -10.46 4.35
C PHE A 87 19.81 -9.78 5.02
N SER A 88 20.95 -10.49 5.15
CA SER A 88 22.21 -9.94 5.62
C SER A 88 22.82 -8.91 4.66
N LEU A 89 22.57 -9.00 3.36
CA LEU A 89 23.03 -8.01 2.38
C LEU A 89 22.15 -6.76 2.31
N PHE A 90 20.99 -6.75 2.99
CA PHE A 90 20.30 -5.51 3.33
C PHE A 90 20.92 -4.84 4.58
N TRP A 91 21.52 -5.63 5.49
CA TRP A 91 22.24 -5.12 6.67
C TRP A 91 23.63 -4.58 6.29
N ASP A 92 24.51 -5.40 5.69
CA ASP A 92 25.88 -5.02 5.31
C ASP A 92 25.98 -4.45 3.88
N GLY A 93 24.85 -4.19 3.21
CA GLY A 93 24.82 -3.63 1.86
C GLY A 93 25.45 -2.24 1.73
N TRP A 94 25.55 -1.49 2.83
CA TRP A 94 26.28 -0.22 2.89
C TRP A 94 27.81 -0.41 3.00
N LYS A 95 28.30 -1.61 3.35
CA LYS A 95 29.73 -1.95 3.45
C LYS A 95 30.32 -2.50 2.14
N SER A 96 29.50 -3.08 1.26
CA SER A 96 29.99 -3.71 0.02
C SER A 96 29.35 -3.12 -1.23
N LYS A 97 30.20 -2.60 -2.12
CA LYS A 97 29.81 -1.99 -3.41
C LYS A 97 29.57 -3.02 -4.54
N SER A 98 29.70 -4.32 -4.26
CA SER A 98 29.74 -5.39 -5.27
C SER A 98 28.95 -6.65 -4.85
N THR A 99 27.63 -6.51 -4.75
CA THR A 99 26.72 -7.61 -4.41
C THR A 99 26.30 -8.39 -5.66
N ARG A 100 26.91 -9.56 -5.89
CA ARG A 100 26.67 -10.40 -7.06
C ARG A 100 25.45 -11.33 -6.86
N GLY A 101 24.25 -10.75 -6.88
CA GLY A 101 22.96 -11.45 -6.87
C GLY A 101 22.02 -10.96 -7.97
N ILE A 102 20.87 -11.61 -8.16
CA ILE A 102 19.83 -11.16 -9.10
C ILE A 102 19.04 -10.01 -8.45
N ILE A 103 19.66 -8.84 -8.39
CA ILE A 103 19.04 -7.61 -7.92
C ILE A 103 18.15 -7.08 -9.04
N LEU A 104 16.87 -7.49 -9.05
CA LEU A 104 15.85 -6.69 -9.74
C LEU A 104 15.83 -5.31 -9.08
N ASP A 105 15.74 -4.26 -9.89
CA ASP A 105 15.79 -2.89 -9.37
C ASP A 105 14.61 -2.65 -8.41
N THR A 106 14.96 -2.51 -7.12
CA THR A 106 14.01 -2.32 -6.03
C THR A 106 13.28 -0.98 -6.16
N ASN A 107 13.90 0.04 -6.79
CA ASN A 107 13.27 1.31 -7.09
C ASN A 107 12.18 1.14 -8.16
N VAL A 108 12.49 0.44 -9.27
CA VAL A 108 11.50 0.14 -10.32
C VAL A 108 10.32 -0.68 -9.78
N LEU A 109 10.58 -1.65 -8.89
CA LEU A 109 9.55 -2.42 -8.21
C LEU A 109 8.62 -1.52 -7.37
N TRP A 110 9.16 -0.66 -6.51
CA TRP A 110 8.37 0.23 -5.66
C TRP A 110 7.64 1.32 -6.44
N MET A 111 8.28 1.89 -7.48
CA MET A 111 7.65 2.89 -8.34
C MET A 111 6.48 2.29 -9.14
N THR A 112 6.63 1.06 -9.64
CA THR A 112 5.52 0.32 -10.27
C THR A 112 4.39 0.06 -9.29
N HIS A 113 4.69 -0.38 -8.07
CA HIS A 113 3.69 -0.57 -7.01
C HIS A 113 2.94 0.73 -6.67
N ALA A 114 3.65 1.85 -6.57
CA ALA A 114 3.07 3.16 -6.28
C ALA A 114 2.11 3.64 -7.40
N VAL A 115 2.52 3.51 -8.67
CA VAL A 115 1.68 3.85 -9.83
C VAL A 115 0.41 2.98 -9.86
N LEU A 116 0.52 1.67 -9.64
CA LEU A 116 -0.64 0.78 -9.60
C LEU A 116 -1.59 1.10 -8.44
N ASN A 117 -1.08 1.51 -7.27
CA ASN A 117 -1.92 1.92 -6.15
C ASN A 117 -2.68 3.23 -6.43
N LEU A 118 -2.02 4.21 -7.05
CA LEU A 118 -2.64 5.47 -7.47
C LEU A 118 -3.74 5.24 -8.52
N LEU A 119 -3.48 4.37 -9.50
CA LEU A 119 -4.49 3.97 -10.49
C LEU A 119 -5.69 3.25 -9.84
N LEU A 120 -5.45 2.44 -8.80
CA LEU A 120 -6.53 1.85 -8.00
C LEU A 120 -7.36 2.89 -7.25
N ASP A 121 -6.75 3.94 -6.69
CA ASP A 121 -7.50 5.01 -6.01
C ASP A 121 -8.37 5.80 -6.99
N LEU A 122 -7.86 6.14 -8.17
CA LEU A 122 -8.64 6.75 -9.25
C LEU A 122 -9.80 5.84 -9.69
N TRP A 123 -9.56 4.53 -9.85
CA TRP A 123 -10.60 3.55 -10.16
C TRP A 123 -11.67 3.45 -9.05
N MET A 124 -11.28 3.48 -7.78
CA MET A 124 -12.18 3.45 -6.63
C MET A 124 -13.01 4.74 -6.48
N LEU A 125 -12.55 5.88 -7.01
CA LEU A 125 -13.34 7.11 -7.14
C LEU A 125 -14.32 7.07 -8.32
N ILE A 126 -13.91 6.46 -9.45
CA ILE A 126 -14.76 6.30 -10.64
C ILE A 126 -15.91 5.31 -10.39
N LEU A 127 -15.66 4.21 -9.66
CA LEU A 127 -16.66 3.19 -9.33
C LEU A 127 -18.00 3.75 -8.83
N PRO A 128 -18.08 4.54 -7.74
CA PRO A 128 -19.33 5.13 -7.26
C PRO A 128 -19.86 6.22 -8.20
N ALA A 129 -19.00 6.97 -8.89
CA ALA A 129 -19.41 8.03 -9.83
C ALA A 129 -20.18 7.47 -11.04
N THR A 130 -19.80 6.29 -11.56
CA THR A 130 -20.59 5.63 -12.60
C THR A 130 -21.99 5.23 -12.11
N GLN A 131 -22.16 4.94 -10.82
CA GLN A 131 -23.42 4.53 -10.19
C GLN A 131 -24.32 5.67 -9.71
N THR A 132 -23.81 6.90 -9.60
CA THR A 132 -24.65 8.09 -9.49
C THR A 132 -25.17 8.47 -10.87
N TYR A 133 -24.30 8.52 -11.89
CA TYR A 133 -24.66 8.87 -13.27
C TYR A 133 -25.67 7.91 -13.91
N ARG A 134 -25.48 6.58 -13.81
CA ARG A 134 -26.34 5.60 -14.51
C ARG A 134 -27.75 5.43 -13.94
N LEU A 135 -27.99 5.79 -12.68
CA LEU A 135 -29.17 5.31 -11.94
C LEU A 135 -30.13 6.41 -11.45
N GLY A 136 -29.76 7.70 -11.50
CA GLY A 136 -30.67 8.82 -11.15
C GLY A 136 -31.30 8.74 -9.75
N LEU A 137 -30.72 7.96 -8.83
CA LEU A 137 -31.44 7.45 -7.66
C LEU A 137 -31.37 8.40 -6.45
N VAL A 138 -32.53 9.00 -6.17
CA VAL A 138 -33.17 9.23 -4.86
C VAL A 138 -32.25 9.27 -3.62
N TYR A 139 -32.30 10.41 -2.93
CA TYR A 139 -31.79 10.79 -1.60
C TYR A 139 -31.04 9.76 -0.72
N LYS A 140 -31.49 8.51 -0.58
CA LYS A 140 -30.80 7.47 0.21
C LYS A 140 -29.35 7.24 -0.24
N LYS A 141 -29.02 7.40 -1.54
CA LYS A 141 -27.62 7.35 -2.02
C LYS A 141 -26.75 8.52 -1.52
N LYS A 142 -27.33 9.70 -1.30
CA LYS A 142 -26.61 10.91 -0.84
C LYS A 142 -26.04 10.71 0.57
N ILE A 143 -26.76 10.00 1.44
CA ILE A 143 -26.34 9.66 2.81
C ILE A 143 -25.08 8.79 2.80
N GLY A 144 -24.97 7.83 1.87
CA GLY A 144 -23.78 6.97 1.74
C GLY A 144 -22.51 7.73 1.37
N ILE A 145 -22.62 8.73 0.50
CA ILE A 145 -21.50 9.61 0.11
C ILE A 145 -21.10 10.50 1.30
N ILE A 146 -22.08 11.11 1.99
CA ILE A 146 -21.83 11.92 3.19
C ILE A 146 -21.13 11.08 4.27
N ALA A 147 -21.60 9.87 4.55
CA ALA A 147 -21.00 8.98 5.54
C ALA A 147 -19.54 8.59 5.19
N MET A 148 -19.23 8.35 3.91
CA MET A 148 -17.84 8.13 3.49
C MET A 148 -16.96 9.36 3.72
N PHE A 149 -17.42 10.56 3.35
CA PHE A 149 -16.66 11.79 3.59
C PHE A 149 -16.50 12.08 5.09
N SER A 150 -17.50 11.79 5.93
CA SER A 150 -17.40 11.95 7.39
C SER A 150 -16.43 10.98 8.04
N VAL A 151 -16.30 9.74 7.54
CA VAL A 151 -15.34 8.75 8.06
C VAL A 151 -13.92 8.99 7.51
N GLY A 152 -13.78 9.56 6.31
CA GLY A 152 -12.48 9.96 5.74
C GLY A 152 -11.93 11.31 6.24
N LEU A 153 -12.61 11.95 7.20
CA LEU A 153 -12.21 13.22 7.84
C LEU A 153 -11.83 13.04 9.32
N LEU A 154 -11.68 11.79 9.78
CA LEU A 154 -11.35 11.36 11.15
C LEU A 154 -10.04 10.55 11.17
#